data_AF-T1JE54-F1
#
_entry.id   AF-T1JE54-F1
#
_cell.length_a   1.000
_cell.length_b   1.000
_cell.length_c   1.000
_cell.angle_alpha   90.00
_cell.angle_beta   90.00
_cell.angle_gamma   90.00
#
_symmetry.space_group_name_H-M   'P 1'
#
loop_
_entity.id
_entity.type
_entity.pdbx_description
1 polymer ?
#
loop_
_entity_poly.entity_id
_entity_poly.type
_entity_poly.pdbx_seq_one_letter_code
_entity_poly.pdbx_strand_id
1 'polypeptide(L)'
;FLALVLSHAVNGTFYSQGLRDGQWLTTISKYLVPIWVGVVSEGNSRRLDSINGQVRVLQADIPVDNGVIHVIDRPINPTELVDLFKCESDFL
;
A
#
# COMPACT_ATOMS: atom_id res chain seq x y z
N PHE A 1 -16.04 7.69 8.40
CA PHE A 1 -15.21 6.79 9.22
C PHE A 1 -15.10 5.35 8.67
N LEU A 2 -16.17 4.68 8.21
CA LEU A 2 -16.07 3.31 7.65
C LEU A 2 -15.22 3.17 6.37
N ALA A 3 -15.15 4.21 5.53
CA ALA A 3 -14.40 4.17 4.28
C ALA A 3 -12.87 4.10 4.45
N LEU A 4 -12.35 4.43 5.64
CA LEU A 4 -10.91 4.45 5.89
C LEU A 4 -10.37 3.02 5.97
N VAL A 5 -10.93 2.16 6.83
CA VAL A 5 -10.37 0.81 7.07
C VAL A 5 -10.41 -0.06 5.81
N LEU A 6 -11.42 0.11 4.96
CA LEU A 6 -11.59 -0.65 3.72
C LEU A 6 -10.53 -0.35 2.64
N SER A 7 -9.90 0.84 2.66
CA SER A 7 -8.79 1.16 1.75
C SER A 7 -7.44 0.62 2.20
N HIS A 8 -7.34 0.12 3.43
CA HIS A 8 -6.08 -0.32 4.04
C HIS A 8 -5.89 -1.85 4.01
N ALA A 9 -6.90 -2.58 3.54
CA ALA A 9 -6.85 -4.03 3.46
C ALA A 9 -6.74 -4.47 2.00
N VAL A 10 -5.85 -5.43 1.74
CA VAL A 10 -5.65 -6.08 0.44
C VAL A 10 -6.05 -7.53 0.58
N ASN A 11 -6.65 -8.11 -0.47
CA ASN A 11 -6.95 -9.54 -0.46
C ASN A 11 -5.68 -10.36 -0.70
N GLY A 12 -5.30 -11.18 0.27
CA GLY A 12 -4.10 -12.01 0.24
C GLY A 12 -3.15 -11.74 1.41
N THR A 13 -2.13 -12.58 1.55
CA THR A 13 -1.06 -12.40 2.54
C THR A 13 0.22 -11.99 1.82
N PHE A 14 0.71 -10.79 2.11
CA PHE A 14 1.88 -10.23 1.46
C PHE A 14 2.94 -9.90 2.51
N TYR A 15 4.02 -10.68 2.53
CA TYR A 15 5.23 -10.32 3.25
C TYR A 15 6.06 -9.34 2.41
N SER A 16 6.84 -8.48 3.07
CA SER A 16 7.71 -7.49 2.42
C SER A 16 8.64 -8.12 1.37
N GLN A 17 9.11 -9.34 1.63
CA GLN A 17 9.98 -10.11 0.73
C GLN A 17 9.28 -10.57 -0.55
N GLY A 18 7.96 -10.76 -0.51
CA GLY A 18 7.16 -11.16 -1.68
C GLY A 18 6.68 -9.98 -2.53
N LEU A 19 6.80 -8.75 -2.01
CA LEU A 19 6.37 -7.53 -2.70
C LEU A 19 7.47 -7.02 -3.62
N ARG A 20 7.08 -6.58 -4.81
CA ARG A 20 7.97 -5.95 -5.79
C ARG A 20 7.87 -4.43 -5.69
N ASP A 21 8.98 -3.75 -5.97
CA ASP A 21 8.95 -2.30 -6.10
C ASP A 21 8.11 -1.92 -7.32
N GLY A 22 7.30 -0.88 -7.20
CA GLY A 22 6.39 -0.47 -8.26
C GLY A 22 5.14 -1.34 -8.42
N GLN A 23 4.90 -2.29 -7.52
CA GLN A 23 3.78 -3.22 -7.62
C GLN A 23 2.46 -2.53 -7.26
N TRP A 24 1.44 -2.74 -8.09
CA TRP A 24 0.07 -2.33 -7.80
C TRP A 24 -0.72 -3.48 -7.15
N LEU A 25 -1.40 -3.19 -6.04
CA LEU A 25 -2.26 -4.14 -5.33
C LEU A 25 -3.70 -3.65 -5.28
N THR A 26 -4.65 -4.54 -5.52
CA THR A 26 -6.08 -4.24 -5.43
C THR A 26 -6.55 -4.36 -3.98
N THR A 27 -7.13 -3.28 -3.44
CA THR A 27 -7.72 -3.31 -2.09
C THR A 27 -8.99 -4.17 -2.06
N ILE A 28 -9.41 -4.61 -0.88
CA ILE A 28 -10.65 -5.40 -0.69
C ILE A 28 -11.87 -4.61 -1.16
N SER A 29 -11.82 -3.28 -1.06
CA SER A 29 -12.83 -2.43 -1.66
C SER A 29 -12.61 -2.34 -3.17
N LYS A 30 -13.31 -3.19 -3.92
CA LYS A 30 -13.37 -3.17 -5.40
C LYS A 30 -13.82 -1.84 -6.02
N TYR A 31 -14.29 -0.90 -5.21
CA TYR A 31 -14.69 0.45 -5.62
C TYR A 31 -13.62 1.51 -5.33
N LEU A 32 -12.47 1.11 -4.78
CA LEU A 32 -11.37 2.01 -4.46
C LEU A 32 -10.16 1.76 -5.37
N VAL A 33 -9.37 2.82 -5.45
CA VAL A 33 -8.13 2.92 -6.21
C VAL A 33 -7.11 1.86 -5.76
N PRO A 34 -6.39 1.19 -6.67
CA PRO A 34 -5.32 0.26 -6.30
C PRO A 34 -4.19 1.01 -5.59
N ILE A 35 -3.48 0.32 -4.71
CA ILE A 35 -2.33 0.90 -3.99
C ILE A 35 -1.04 0.57 -4.72
N TRP A 36 -0.14 1.54 -4.80
CA TRP A 36 1.22 1.38 -5.24
C TRP A 36 2.13 1.02 -4.06
N VAL A 37 3.05 0.08 -4.29
CA VAL A 37 3.98 -0.41 -3.27
C VAL A 37 5.40 0.00 -3.64
N GLY A 38 6.02 0.77 -2.74
CA GLY A 38 7.42 1.16 -2.80
C GLY A 38 8.28 0.21 -1.97
N VAL A 39 9.25 -0.43 -2.61
CA VAL A 39 10.20 -1.34 -1.96
C VAL A 39 11.61 -0.85 -2.24
N VAL A 40 12.34 -0.51 -1.19
CA VAL A 40 13.74 -0.07 -1.31
C VAL A 40 14.66 -1.26 -1.09
N SER A 41 15.68 -1.37 -1.94
CA SER A 41 16.75 -2.36 -1.81
C SER A 41 18.08 -1.62 -1.69
N GLU A 42 18.69 -1.68 -0.51
CA GLU A 42 19.99 -1.09 -0.20
C GLU A 42 21.01 -2.21 0.08
N GLY A 43 21.89 -2.46 -0.90
CA GLY A 43 22.84 -3.57 -0.84
C GLY A 43 22.11 -4.92 -0.73
N ASN A 44 22.38 -5.66 0.35
CA ASN A 44 21.74 -6.95 0.64
C ASN A 44 20.43 -6.83 1.44
N SER A 45 20.03 -5.61 1.81
CA SER A 45 18.84 -5.36 2.63
C SER A 45 17.69 -4.89 1.76
N ARG A 46 16.56 -5.60 1.82
CA ARG A 46 15.30 -5.23 1.17
C ARG A 46 14.26 -4.92 2.23
N ARG A 47 13.57 -3.78 2.09
CA ARG A 47 12.47 -3.40 2.98
C ARG A 47 11.32 -2.77 2.22
N LEU A 48 10.12 -3.07 2.67
CA LEU A 48 8.93 -2.31 2.30
C LEU A 48 9.08 -0.89 2.87
N ASP A 49 9.01 0.12 2.00
CA ASP A 49 9.37 1.50 2.34
C ASP A 49 8.15 2.40 2.44
N SER A 50 7.33 2.41 1.38
CA SER A 50 6.19 3.31 1.30
C SER A 50 5.01 2.71 0.54
N ILE A 51 3.82 3.19 0.90
CA ILE A 51 2.56 2.93 0.21
C ILE A 51 2.14 4.22 -0.50
N ASN A 52 1.86 4.12 -1.80
CA ASN A 52 1.54 5.25 -2.68
C ASN A 52 2.60 6.36 -2.70
N GLY A 53 3.84 6.07 -2.30
CA GLY A 53 4.94 7.05 -2.23
C GLY A 53 4.77 8.14 -1.17
N GLN A 54 3.69 8.12 -0.39
CA GLN A 54 3.36 9.19 0.56
C GLN A 54 3.13 8.71 1.99
N VAL A 55 2.92 7.41 2.20
CA VAL A 55 2.72 6.79 3.51
C VAL A 55 3.91 5.90 3.79
N ARG A 56 4.63 6.14 4.89
CA ARG A 56 5.81 5.32 5.24
C ARG A 56 5.40 4.10 6.02
N VAL A 57 6.09 2.99 5.76
CA VAL A 57 5.99 1.78 6.56
C VAL A 57 6.98 1.87 7.73
N LEU A 58 6.44 1.87 8.94
CA LEU A 58 7.22 1.93 10.18
C LEU A 58 7.70 0.55 10.62
N GLN A 59 6.86 -0.46 10.44
CA GLN A 59 7.17 -1.85 10.77
C GLN A 59 6.45 -2.77 9.80
N ALA A 60 7.18 -3.69 9.19
CA ALA A 60 6.63 -4.68 8.25
C ALA A 60 6.60 -6.08 8.89
N ASP A 61 5.85 -6.98 8.26
CA ASP A 61 5.88 -8.43 8.53
C ASP A 61 5.47 -8.83 9.95
N ILE A 62 4.39 -8.24 10.49
CA ILE A 62 3.78 -8.70 11.74
C ILE A 62 2.82 -9.86 11.42
N PRO A 63 3.15 -11.12 11.77
CA PRO A 63 2.28 -12.25 11.50
C PRO A 63 1.04 -12.22 12.40
N VAL A 64 -0.10 -12.56 11.82
CA VAL A 64 -1.37 -12.78 12.53
C VAL A 64 -2.06 -14.02 11.97
N ASP A 65 -3.03 -14.57 12.69
CA ASP A 65 -3.67 -15.86 12.34
C ASP A 65 -4.24 -15.89 10.92
N ASN A 66 -4.67 -14.75 10.39
CA ASN A 66 -5.31 -14.63 9.07
C ASN A 66 -4.51 -13.79 8.06
N GLY A 67 -3.21 -13.59 8.27
CA GLY A 67 -2.35 -12.88 7.32
C GLY A 67 -1.19 -12.13 7.95
N VAL A 68 -0.91 -10.94 7.44
CA VAL A 68 0.22 -10.10 7.86
C VAL A 68 -0.23 -8.65 7.98
N ILE A 69 0.24 -7.98 9.02
CA ILE A 69 0.04 -6.54 9.23
C ILE A 69 1.36 -5.79 8.95
N HIS A 70 1.24 -4.67 8.25
CA HIS A 70 2.28 -3.67 8.07
C HIS A 70 1.83 -2.37 8.75
N VAL A 71 2.63 -1.86 9.67
CA VAL A 71 2.38 -0.62 10.41
C VAL A 71 2.84 0.57 9.58
N ILE A 72 1.97 1.55 9.45
CA ILE A 72 2.18 2.77 8.69
C ILE A 72 2.16 4.00 9.59
N ASP A 73 2.84 5.07 9.17
CA ASP A 73 2.96 6.32 9.92
C ASP A 73 1.67 7.16 9.95
N ARG A 74 0.84 7.04 8.91
CA ARG A 74 -0.44 7.76 8.79
C ARG A 74 -1.47 6.95 8.00
N PRO A 75 -2.76 7.24 8.15
CA PRO A 75 -3.79 6.56 7.35
C PRO A 75 -3.69 6.88 5.86
N ILE A 76 -3.94 5.88 5.02
CA ILE A 76 -4.14 5.99 3.57
C ILE A 76 -5.44 6.75 3.33
N ASN A 77 -5.32 7.98 2.83
CA ASN A 77 -6.45 8.83 2.51
C ASN A 77 -6.95 8.55 1.08
N PRO A 78 -8.19 8.03 0.90
CA PRO A 78 -8.71 7.71 -0.43
C PRO A 78 -8.78 8.92 -1.37
N THR A 79 -8.97 10.13 -0.84
CA THR A 79 -9.04 11.35 -1.65
C THR A 79 -7.69 11.67 -2.31
N GLU A 80 -6.58 11.47 -1.59
CA GLU A 80 -5.22 11.63 -2.14
C GLU A 80 -4.95 10.65 -3.28
N LEU A 81 -5.57 9.46 -3.24
CA LEU A 81 -5.46 8.47 -4.31
C LEU A 81 -6.28 8.84 -5.54
N VAL A 82 -7.47 9.40 -5.36
CA VAL A 82 -8.29 9.86 -6.49
C VAL A 82 -7.57 10.97 -7.26
N ASP A 83 -6.93 11.91 -6.56
CA ASP A 83 -6.21 13.00 -7.19
C ASP A 83 -4.98 12.52 -7.99
N LEU A 84 -4.26 11.50 -7.52
CA LEU A 84 -3.13 10.90 -8.26
C LEU A 84 -3.58 10.28 -9.60
N PHE A 85 -4.69 9.53 -9.59
CA PHE A 85 -5.19 8.91 -10.82
C PHE A 85 -5.89 9.90 -11.75
N LYS A 86 -6.48 10.96 -11.19
CA LYS A 86 -7.10 12.03 -11.97
C LYS A 86 -6.06 12.89 -12.68
N CYS A 87 -4.95 13.18 -12.02
CA CYS A 87 -3.82 13.92 -12.62
C CYS A 87 -3.22 13.14 -13.81
N GLU A 88 -3.19 11.80 -13.76
CA GLU A 88 -2.75 10.96 -14.87
C GLU A 88 -3.76 10.93 -16.04
N SER A 89 -5.07 10.94 -15.75
CA SER A 89 -6.12 10.97 -16.78
C SER A 89 -6.31 12.33 -17.46
N ASP A 90 -5.91 13.42 -16.80
CA ASP A 90 -5.97 14.78 -17.35
C ASP A 90 -4.78 15.07 -18.31
N PHE A 91 -3.80 14.15 -18.40
CA PHE A 91 -2.66 14.21 -19.32
C PHE A 91 -2.87 13.47 -20.65
N LEU A 92 -4.05 12.86 -20.86
CA LEU A 92 -4.45 12.16 -22.09
C LEU A 92 -5.60 12.86 -22.82
#